data_AF-R8QAJ5-F1
#
_entry.id   AF-R8QAJ5-F1
#
_cell.length_a   1.000
_cell.length_b   1.000
_cell.length_c   1.000
_cell.angle_alpha   90.00
_cell.angle_beta   90.00
_cell.angle_gamma   90.00
#
_symmetry.space_group_name_H-M   'P 1'
#
loop_
_entity.id
_entity.type
_entity.pdbx_description
1 polymer ?
#
loop_
_entity_poly.entity_id
_entity_poly.type
_entity_poly.pdbx_seq_one_letter_code
_entity_poly.pdbx_strand_id
1 'polypeptide(L)'
;MTNRLKELGLGVMASLIASYLFPLFPQIEIGKDSKGLELMIEKYSFLINWIMFFVLLIVVRWFIRKTIEKLQTPAPRWFGARNYDKEIYKEIHGFNWMIHADIRHKDPFGKEKLDVYVGQVDGPYCKNDDREMKLSRTYLGRYKYKCPKCGYKKTLFKNRWTLEGDIKDEIEALARKQIRTNQQ
;
A
#
# COMPACT_ATOMS: atom_id res chain seq x y z
N MET A 1 14.29 23.59 11.04
CA MET A 1 12.93 23.07 11.32
C MET A 1 12.93 21.85 12.27
N THR A 2 13.95 21.00 12.23
CA THR A 2 14.08 19.78 13.07
C THR A 2 14.16 20.05 14.58
N ASN A 3 14.82 21.12 15.03
CA ASN A 3 14.95 21.43 16.46
C ASN A 3 13.64 21.86 17.12
N ARG A 4 12.80 22.65 16.44
CA ARG A 4 11.49 23.05 16.98
C ARG A 4 10.51 21.89 17.11
N LEU A 5 10.54 20.95 16.17
CA LEU A 5 9.76 19.71 16.26
C LEU A 5 10.21 18.84 17.43
N LYS A 6 11.51 18.79 17.69
CA LYS A 6 12.09 18.05 18.83
C LYS A 6 11.74 18.71 20.16
N GLU A 7 11.80 20.03 20.24
CA GLU A 7 11.38 20.83 21.41
C GLU A 7 9.88 20.71 21.69
N LEU A 8 9.04 20.79 20.65
CA LEU A 8 7.60 20.54 20.78
C LEU A 8 7.32 19.11 21.25
N GLY A 9 8.01 18.11 20.68
CA GLY A 9 7.86 16.72 21.09
C GLY A 9 8.29 16.48 22.54
N LEU A 10 9.40 17.09 22.98
CA LEU A 10 9.89 17.02 24.36
C LEU A 10 8.96 17.77 25.32
N GLY A 11 8.44 18.94 24.93
CA GLY A 11 7.50 19.72 25.73
C GLY A 11 6.17 19.00 25.93
N VAL A 12 5.65 18.38 24.88
CA VAL A 12 4.42 17.55 24.96
C VAL A 12 4.66 16.31 25.81
N MET A 13 5.80 15.64 25.67
CA MET A 13 6.14 14.48 26.51
C MET A 13 6.33 14.86 27.99
N ALA A 14 7.00 15.97 28.27
CA ALA A 14 7.21 16.48 29.62
C ALA A 14 5.88 16.91 30.27
N SER A 15 4.99 17.58 29.52
CA SER A 15 3.67 17.94 30.03
C SER A 15 2.79 16.70 30.27
N LEU A 16 2.92 15.65 29.43
CA LEU A 16 2.25 14.36 29.60
C LEU A 16 2.73 13.63 30.86
N ILE A 17 4.04 13.62 31.11
CA ILE A 17 4.63 13.01 32.31
C ILE A 17 4.22 13.79 33.57
N ALA A 18 4.28 15.12 33.54
CA ALA A 18 3.89 15.96 34.66
C ALA A 18 2.40 15.80 34.99
N SER A 19 1.53 15.78 33.97
CA SER A 19 0.08 15.55 34.16
C SER A 19 -0.29 14.13 34.60
N TYR A 20 0.57 13.14 34.34
CA TYR A 20 0.42 11.78 34.87
C TYR A 20 0.92 11.64 36.32
N LEU A 21 1.99 12.35 36.69
CA LEU A 21 2.57 12.29 38.04
C LEU A 21 1.84 13.15 39.06
N PHE A 22 1.26 14.28 38.63
CA PHE A 22 0.57 15.21 39.54
C PHE A 22 -0.63 14.59 40.29
N PRO A 23 -1.46 13.72 39.67
CA PRO A 23 -2.55 13.01 40.36
C PRO A 23 -2.10 11.79 41.20
N LEU A 24 -0.86 11.31 41.00
CA LEU A 24 -0.26 10.22 41.77
C LEU A 24 0.28 10.67 43.14
N PHE A 25 0.32 12.00 43.40
CA PHE A 25 0.53 12.52 44.74
C PHE A 25 -0.72 12.25 45.60
N PRO A 26 -0.60 11.46 46.69
CA PRO A 26 -1.76 11.00 47.43
C PRO A 26 -2.40 12.15 48.23
N GLN A 27 -3.64 12.50 47.90
CA GLN A 27 -4.61 12.99 48.86
C GLN A 27 -5.67 11.89 49.01
N ILE A 28 -5.45 10.98 49.96
CA ILE A 28 -6.28 9.79 50.18
C ILE A 28 -7.25 10.09 51.31
N GLU A 29 -8.53 10.24 50.98
CA GLU A 29 -9.65 9.75 51.79
C GLU A 29 -10.56 8.94 50.85
N ILE A 30 -10.51 7.61 51.00
CA ILE A 30 -11.31 6.66 50.19
C ILE A 30 -12.43 6.14 51.08
N GLY A 31 -13.65 6.63 50.84
CA GLY A 31 -14.85 6.16 51.52
C GLY A 31 -16.11 6.39 50.67
N LYS A 32 -16.68 5.28 50.18
CA LYS A 32 -18.09 5.02 49.79
C LYS A 32 -18.80 6.01 48.85
N ASP A 33 -19.07 5.59 47.60
CA ASP A 33 -20.42 5.55 47.01
C ASP A 33 -20.38 5.18 45.52
N SER A 34 -21.49 4.65 44.98
CA SER A 34 -21.70 4.39 43.55
C SER A 34 -21.68 5.65 42.66
N LYS A 35 -21.65 6.85 43.25
CA LYS A 35 -21.23 8.12 42.62
C LYS A 35 -19.73 8.18 42.29
N GLY A 36 -18.96 7.17 42.72
CA GLY A 36 -17.53 7.07 42.51
C GLY A 36 -17.13 6.98 41.04
N LEU A 37 -17.97 6.43 40.15
CA LEU A 37 -17.67 6.42 38.71
C LEU A 37 -17.68 7.83 38.12
N GLU A 38 -18.64 8.67 38.50
CA GLU A 38 -18.77 10.05 38.02
C GLU A 38 -17.62 10.93 38.53
N LEU A 39 -17.28 10.80 39.82
CA LEU A 39 -16.12 11.47 40.43
C LEU A 39 -14.77 10.95 39.87
N MET A 40 -14.67 9.67 39.53
CA MET A 40 -13.49 9.11 38.85
C MET A 40 -13.39 9.62 37.41
N ILE A 41 -14.51 9.77 36.71
CA ILE A 41 -14.53 10.35 35.36
C ILE A 41 -14.11 11.81 35.39
N GLU A 42 -14.56 12.61 36.36
CA GLU A 42 -14.07 13.99 36.53
C GLU A 42 -12.59 14.04 36.89
N LYS A 43 -12.17 13.25 37.89
CA LYS A 43 -10.80 13.23 38.42
C LYS A 43 -9.78 12.73 37.39
N TYR A 44 -10.16 11.79 36.54
CA TYR A 44 -9.31 11.21 35.48
C TYR A 44 -9.75 11.59 34.07
N SER A 45 -10.56 12.65 33.92
CA SER A 45 -11.09 13.13 32.64
C SER A 45 -10.00 13.31 31.59
N PHE A 46 -8.85 13.83 31.99
CA PHE A 46 -7.66 13.95 31.14
C PHE A 46 -7.19 12.59 30.60
N LEU A 47 -7.03 11.59 31.45
CA LEU A 47 -6.54 10.26 31.07
C LEU A 47 -7.55 9.53 30.17
N ILE A 48 -8.85 9.64 30.49
CA ILE A 48 -9.94 9.09 29.69
C ILE A 48 -9.95 9.74 28.29
N ASN A 49 -9.81 11.06 28.21
CA ASN A 49 -9.74 11.78 26.93
C ASN A 49 -8.53 11.33 26.08
N TRP A 50 -7.39 11.06 26.69
CA TRP A 50 -6.22 10.52 25.99
C TRP A 50 -6.45 9.09 25.50
N ILE A 51 -7.03 8.22 26.31
CA ILE A 51 -7.41 6.87 25.88
C ILE A 51 -8.36 6.96 24.68
N MET A 52 -9.39 7.80 24.76
CA MET A 52 -10.34 8.02 23.67
C MET A 52 -9.65 8.56 22.41
N PHE A 53 -8.70 9.48 22.55
CA PHE A 53 -7.90 9.99 21.44
C PHE A 53 -7.08 8.88 20.76
N PHE A 54 -6.40 8.02 21.53
CA PHE A 54 -5.65 6.89 20.96
C PHE A 54 -6.56 5.84 20.32
N VAL A 55 -7.72 5.55 20.92
CA VAL A 55 -8.74 4.68 20.32
C VAL A 55 -9.22 5.25 18.99
N LEU A 56 -9.50 6.55 18.93
CA LEU A 56 -9.90 7.22 17.69
C LEU A 56 -8.81 7.12 16.62
N LEU A 57 -7.53 7.32 16.96
CA LEU A 57 -6.42 7.13 16.02
C LEU A 57 -6.34 5.70 15.48
N ILE A 58 -6.55 4.69 16.34
CA ILE A 58 -6.57 3.28 15.92
C ILE A 58 -7.74 3.01 14.96
N VAL A 59 -8.93 3.53 15.27
CA VAL A 59 -10.13 3.38 14.42
C VAL A 59 -9.92 4.05 13.07
N VAL A 60 -9.45 5.30 13.03
CA VAL A 60 -9.15 6.02 11.78
C VAL A 60 -8.15 5.24 10.94
N ARG A 61 -7.07 4.75 11.56
CA ARG A 61 -6.06 3.93 10.89
C ARG A 61 -6.63 2.62 10.34
N TRP A 62 -7.52 1.97 11.09
CA TRP A 62 -8.22 0.77 10.65
C TRP A 62 -9.14 1.04 9.45
N PHE A 63 -9.89 2.15 9.48
CA PHE A 63 -10.72 2.58 8.35
C PHE A 63 -9.89 2.87 7.10
N ILE A 64 -8.81 3.65 7.21
CA ILE A 64 -7.91 3.94 6.09
C ILE A 64 -7.37 2.63 5.49
N ARG A 65 -6.92 1.69 6.35
CA ARG A 65 -6.42 0.39 5.91
C ARG A 65 -7.49 -0.39 5.15
N LYS A 66 -8.70 -0.47 5.68
CA LYS A 66 -9.83 -1.19 5.07
C LYS A 66 -10.23 -0.58 3.73
N THR A 67 -10.24 0.74 3.63
CA THR A 67 -10.52 1.45 2.38
C THR A 67 -9.45 1.19 1.33
N ILE A 68 -8.16 1.25 1.69
CA ILE A 68 -7.06 0.93 0.78
C ILE A 68 -7.16 -0.53 0.32
N GLU A 69 -7.46 -1.47 1.23
CA GLU A 69 -7.68 -2.87 0.88
C GLU A 69 -8.82 -3.04 -0.13
N LYS A 70 -9.96 -2.37 0.08
CA LYS A 70 -11.11 -2.44 -0.83
C LYS A 70 -10.81 -1.84 -2.22
N LEU A 71 -10.07 -0.74 -2.28
CA LEU A 71 -9.66 -0.11 -3.54
C LEU A 71 -8.62 -0.94 -4.31
N GLN A 72 -7.89 -1.80 -3.59
CA GLN A 72 -6.77 -2.57 -4.12
C GLN A 72 -7.04 -4.08 -4.17
N THR A 73 -8.22 -4.54 -3.75
CA THR A 73 -8.65 -5.94 -3.86
C THR A 73 -8.79 -6.28 -5.33
N PRO A 74 -8.05 -7.29 -5.83
CA PRO A 74 -8.19 -7.72 -7.21
C PRO A 74 -9.61 -8.24 -7.45
N ALA A 75 -10.18 -7.94 -8.61
CA ALA A 75 -11.34 -8.66 -9.10
C ALA A 75 -10.98 -10.16 -9.19
N PRO A 76 -11.92 -11.09 -8.92
CA PRO A 76 -11.66 -12.51 -9.03
C PRO A 76 -11.05 -12.81 -10.41
N ARG A 77 -9.81 -13.31 -10.40
CA ARG A 77 -9.02 -13.60 -11.59
C ARG A 77 -9.65 -14.84 -12.26
N TRP A 78 -10.59 -14.62 -13.18
CA TRP A 78 -11.05 -15.68 -14.07
C TRP A 78 -9.91 -15.98 -15.04
N PHE A 79 -9.12 -17.01 -14.70
CA PHE A 79 -8.13 -17.59 -15.60
C PHE A 79 -8.87 -18.29 -16.75
N GLY A 80 -9.06 -17.59 -17.86
CA GLY A 80 -9.26 -18.24 -19.14
C GLY A 80 -7.89 -18.51 -19.74
N ALA A 81 -7.60 -19.76 -20.09
CA ALA A 81 -6.47 -20.08 -20.96
C ALA A 81 -6.71 -19.40 -22.31
N ARG A 82 -6.16 -18.20 -22.49
CA ARG A 82 -6.15 -17.50 -23.77
C ARG A 82 -4.78 -17.72 -24.38
N ASN A 83 -4.75 -18.16 -25.63
CA ASN A 83 -3.50 -18.19 -26.40
C ASN A 83 -3.19 -16.75 -26.78
N TYR A 84 -2.04 -16.26 -26.34
CA TYR A 84 -1.55 -14.93 -26.69
C TYR A 84 -0.59 -15.01 -27.87
N ASP A 85 -0.67 -14.03 -28.77
CA ASP A 85 0.19 -14.03 -29.97
C ASP A 85 1.67 -13.79 -29.65
N LYS A 86 1.96 -13.06 -28.56
CA LYS A 86 3.32 -12.67 -28.22
C LYS A 86 3.56 -12.62 -26.72
N GLU A 87 4.67 -13.23 -26.32
CA GLU A 87 5.21 -13.16 -24.95
C GLU A 87 6.48 -12.29 -24.95
N ILE A 88 6.57 -11.36 -24.00
CA ILE A 88 7.70 -10.43 -23.88
C ILE A 88 8.18 -10.42 -22.44
N TYR A 89 9.47 -10.71 -22.24
CA TYR A 89 10.14 -10.55 -20.96
C TYR A 89 10.78 -9.16 -20.88
N LYS A 90 10.39 -8.36 -19.89
CA LYS A 90 10.94 -7.01 -19.71
C LYS A 90 11.15 -6.67 -18.23
N GLU A 91 12.25 -6.00 -17.95
CA GLU A 91 12.50 -5.40 -16.64
C GLU A 91 11.75 -4.07 -16.55
N ILE A 92 10.76 -3.98 -15.64
CA ILE A 92 9.99 -2.75 -15.39
C ILE A 92 9.82 -2.58 -13.87
N HIS A 93 9.95 -1.33 -13.42
CA HIS A 93 9.93 -0.97 -11.99
C HIS A 93 10.93 -1.78 -11.14
N GLY A 94 12.04 -2.24 -11.74
CA GLY A 94 13.11 -3.02 -11.10
C GLY A 94 12.72 -4.44 -10.72
N PHE A 95 11.76 -5.02 -11.43
CA PHE A 95 11.44 -6.45 -11.42
C PHE A 95 11.37 -6.96 -12.85
N ASN A 96 11.53 -8.27 -13.02
CA ASN A 96 11.27 -8.92 -14.29
C ASN A 96 9.79 -9.22 -14.40
N TRP A 97 9.21 -8.99 -15.57
CA TRP A 97 7.81 -9.26 -15.88
C TRP A 97 7.71 -10.03 -17.17
N MET A 98 6.78 -10.97 -17.22
CA MET A 98 6.39 -11.68 -18.43
C MET A 98 5.07 -11.09 -18.90
N ILE A 99 5.07 -10.51 -20.09
CA ILE A 99 3.95 -9.75 -20.63
C ILE A 99 3.41 -10.50 -21.83
N HIS A 100 2.12 -10.83 -21.77
CA HIS A 100 1.40 -11.51 -22.83
C HIS A 100 0.51 -10.52 -23.56
N ALA A 101 0.75 -10.37 -24.85
CA ALA A 101 0.07 -9.40 -25.69
C ALA A 101 -0.49 -10.04 -26.96
N ASP A 102 -1.69 -9.59 -27.34
CA ASP A 102 -2.33 -9.89 -28.61
C ASP A 102 -2.09 -8.73 -29.59
N ILE A 103 -1.72 -9.06 -30.82
CA ILE A 103 -1.52 -8.05 -31.86
C ILE A 103 -2.75 -8.06 -32.75
N ARG A 104 -3.54 -6.99 -32.69
CA ARG A 104 -4.67 -6.82 -33.60
C ARG A 104 -4.16 -6.35 -34.96
N HIS A 105 -4.51 -7.08 -36.00
CA HIS A 105 -4.18 -6.75 -37.39
C HIS A 105 -5.42 -6.19 -38.10
N LYS A 106 -5.21 -5.32 -39.10
CA LYS A 106 -6.29 -4.71 -39.89
C LYS A 106 -7.07 -5.69 -40.74
N ASP A 107 -6.33 -6.60 -41.36
CA ASP A 107 -6.85 -7.70 -42.15
C ASP A 107 -6.22 -9.01 -41.66
N PRO A 108 -6.94 -10.15 -41.67
CA PRO A 108 -6.41 -11.44 -41.24
C PRO A 108 -5.20 -11.93 -42.08
N PHE A 109 -5.03 -11.38 -43.29
CA PHE A 109 -3.90 -11.67 -44.18
C PHE A 109 -2.90 -10.50 -44.31
N GLY A 110 -3.19 -9.35 -43.69
CA GLY A 110 -2.38 -8.15 -43.76
C GLY A 110 -1.33 -8.09 -42.65
N LYS A 111 -0.14 -7.54 -42.95
CA LYS A 111 0.91 -7.28 -41.94
C LYS A 111 0.73 -5.95 -41.20
N GLU A 112 -0.32 -5.18 -41.52
CA GLU A 112 -0.62 -3.91 -40.85
C GLU A 112 -1.16 -4.13 -39.44
N LYS A 113 -0.39 -3.70 -38.45
CA LYS A 113 -0.75 -3.74 -37.03
C LYS A 113 -1.68 -2.57 -36.72
N LEU A 114 -2.90 -2.88 -36.26
CA LEU A 114 -3.90 -1.90 -35.83
C LEU A 114 -3.70 -1.46 -34.39
N ASP A 115 -3.45 -2.42 -33.50
CA ASP A 115 -3.30 -2.15 -32.06
C ASP A 115 -2.57 -3.31 -31.37
N VAL A 116 -2.03 -3.04 -30.19
CA VAL A 116 -1.46 -4.07 -29.31
C VAL A 116 -2.26 -4.07 -28.01
N TYR A 117 -2.84 -5.20 -27.67
CA TYR A 117 -3.61 -5.38 -26.46
C TYR A 117 -2.82 -6.23 -25.46
N VAL A 118 -2.64 -5.74 -24.23
CA VAL A 118 -1.92 -6.50 -23.20
C VAL A 118 -2.91 -7.26 -22.32
N GLY A 119 -3.07 -8.55 -22.60
CA GLY A 119 -4.04 -9.40 -21.92
C GLY A 119 -3.60 -9.79 -20.51
N GLN A 120 -2.37 -10.26 -20.35
CA GLN A 120 -1.86 -10.76 -19.08
C GLN A 120 -0.44 -10.25 -18.80
N VAL A 121 -0.17 -9.95 -17.53
CA VAL A 121 1.15 -9.54 -17.04
C VAL A 121 1.45 -10.39 -15.81
N ASP A 122 2.45 -11.27 -15.95
CA ASP A 122 2.91 -12.17 -14.90
C ASP A 122 4.20 -11.68 -14.25
N GLY A 123 4.35 -11.96 -12.96
CA GLY A 123 5.36 -11.38 -12.09
C GLY A 123 4.73 -10.68 -10.87
N PRO A 124 5.47 -9.87 -10.09
CA PRO A 124 6.87 -9.49 -10.32
C PRO A 124 7.82 -10.65 -10.02
N TYR A 125 8.71 -10.92 -10.95
CA TYR A 125 9.80 -11.88 -10.80
C TYR A 125 11.06 -11.19 -10.29
N CYS A 126 11.89 -11.94 -9.58
CA CYS A 126 13.16 -11.46 -9.07
C CYS A 126 14.14 -11.21 -10.21
N LYS A 127 14.74 -10.02 -10.25
CA LYS A 127 15.75 -9.64 -11.24
C LYS A 127 16.91 -10.64 -11.41
N ASN A 128 17.29 -11.36 -10.34
CA ASN A 128 18.50 -12.18 -10.31
C ASN A 128 18.25 -13.69 -10.39
N ASP A 129 17.02 -14.16 -10.14
CA ASP A 129 16.72 -15.60 -10.00
C ASP A 129 15.37 -15.97 -10.65
N ASP A 130 14.69 -15.01 -11.30
CA ASP A 130 13.39 -15.10 -11.98
C ASP A 130 12.24 -15.75 -11.19
N ARG A 131 12.42 -15.98 -9.89
CA ARG A 131 11.37 -16.47 -9.00
C ARG A 131 10.39 -15.37 -8.66
N GLU A 132 9.13 -15.74 -8.50
CA GLU A 132 8.08 -14.83 -8.08
C GLU A 132 8.40 -14.22 -6.71
N MET A 133 8.26 -12.90 -6.63
CA MET A 133 8.54 -12.13 -5.43
C MET A 133 7.41 -12.31 -4.40
N LYS A 134 7.77 -12.57 -3.14
CA LYS A 134 6.80 -12.61 -2.04
C LYS A 134 6.36 -11.19 -1.66
N LEU A 135 5.05 -10.95 -1.67
CA LEU A 135 4.43 -9.69 -1.27
C LEU A 135 4.12 -9.67 0.24
N SER A 136 4.49 -8.59 0.92
CA SER A 136 4.13 -8.32 2.31
C SER A 136 3.84 -6.83 2.50
N ARG A 137 3.04 -6.46 3.50
CA ARG A 137 2.83 -5.04 3.86
C ARG A 137 3.70 -4.65 5.06
N THR A 138 4.25 -3.46 5.00
CA THR A 138 4.97 -2.83 6.11
C THR A 138 4.01 -2.11 7.06
N TYR A 139 4.48 -1.77 8.26
CA TYR A 139 3.69 -1.00 9.23
C TYR A 139 3.18 0.34 8.67
N LEU A 140 3.94 0.98 7.78
CA LEU A 140 3.55 2.24 7.14
C LEU A 140 2.63 2.04 5.92
N GLY A 141 2.10 0.83 5.69
CA GLY A 141 1.20 0.54 4.59
C GLY A 141 1.88 0.39 3.22
N ARG A 142 3.22 0.48 3.14
CA ARG A 142 3.97 0.22 1.90
C ARG A 142 4.06 -1.27 1.62
N TYR A 143 4.10 -1.64 0.34
CA TYR A 143 4.28 -3.01 -0.13
C TYR A 143 5.77 -3.34 -0.22
N LYS A 144 6.17 -4.41 0.45
CA LYS A 144 7.51 -4.97 0.42
C LYS A 144 7.50 -6.26 -0.37
N TYR A 145 8.28 -6.29 -1.43
CA TYR A 145 8.55 -7.43 -2.27
C TYR A 145 9.88 -8.04 -1.82
N LYS A 146 9.91 -9.34 -1.51
CA LYS A 146 11.14 -10.06 -1.14
C LYS A 146 11.33 -11.31 -2.00
N CYS A 147 12.52 -11.48 -2.58
CA CYS A 147 12.90 -12.71 -3.24
C CYS A 147 13.11 -13.83 -2.19
N PRO A 148 12.58 -15.04 -2.41
CA PRO A 148 12.75 -16.14 -1.47
C PRO A 148 14.19 -16.66 -1.35
N LYS A 149 15.02 -16.52 -2.39
CA LYS A 149 16.36 -17.13 -2.46
C LYS A 149 17.49 -16.12 -2.33
N CYS A 150 17.57 -15.13 -3.23
CA CYS A 150 18.72 -14.20 -3.28
C CYS A 150 18.63 -13.04 -2.27
N GLY A 151 17.53 -12.92 -1.52
CA GLY A 151 17.34 -11.88 -0.51
C GLY A 151 17.06 -10.47 -1.06
N TYR A 152 16.99 -10.30 -2.39
CA TYR A 152 16.60 -9.04 -3.02
C TYR A 152 15.26 -8.54 -2.45
N LYS A 153 15.23 -7.28 -2.03
CA LYS A 153 14.05 -6.65 -1.44
C LYS A 153 13.82 -5.27 -2.04
N LYS A 154 12.56 -4.96 -2.33
CA LYS A 154 12.15 -3.64 -2.79
C LYS A 154 10.85 -3.25 -2.12
N THR A 155 10.76 -2.00 -1.69
CA THR A 155 9.55 -1.46 -1.04
C THR A 155 8.94 -0.39 -1.92
N LEU A 156 7.67 -0.53 -2.27
CA LEU A 156 6.91 0.38 -3.12
C LEU A 156 5.58 0.77 -2.46
N PHE A 157 5.00 1.88 -2.90
CA PHE A 157 3.65 2.26 -2.49
C PHE A 157 2.56 1.49 -3.25
N LYS A 158 2.90 0.99 -4.45
CA LYS A 158 1.98 0.27 -5.33
C LYS A 158 2.02 -1.23 -5.07
N ASN A 159 0.85 -1.86 -5.08
CA ASN A 159 0.72 -3.32 -4.98
C ASN A 159 0.99 -3.97 -6.34
N ARG A 160 1.02 -5.30 -6.37
CA ARG A 160 1.24 -6.08 -7.60
C ARG A 160 0.23 -5.70 -8.69
N TRP A 161 -1.04 -5.60 -8.33
CA TRP A 161 -2.12 -5.32 -9.27
C TRP A 161 -2.00 -3.94 -9.93
N THR A 162 -1.71 -2.90 -9.14
CA THR A 162 -1.49 -1.56 -9.64
C THR A 162 -0.28 -1.53 -10.56
N LEU A 163 0.80 -2.26 -10.23
CA LEU A 163 1.97 -2.37 -11.11
C LEU A 163 1.63 -3.10 -12.42
N GLU A 164 0.85 -4.19 -12.36
CA GLU A 164 0.36 -4.88 -13.56
C GLU A 164 -0.45 -3.93 -14.46
N GLY A 165 -1.35 -3.13 -13.89
CA GLY A 165 -2.13 -2.12 -14.60
C GLY A 165 -1.27 -1.02 -15.23
N ASP A 166 -0.34 -0.44 -14.47
CA ASP A 166 0.59 0.59 -14.97
C ASP A 166 1.39 0.06 -16.18
N ILE A 167 1.87 -1.20 -16.11
CA ILE A 167 2.63 -1.84 -17.19
C ILE A 167 1.77 -2.03 -18.44
N LYS A 168 0.52 -2.48 -18.28
CA LYS A 168 -0.42 -2.62 -19.39
C LYS A 168 -0.63 -1.29 -20.10
N ASP A 169 -0.98 -0.26 -19.34
CA ASP A 169 -1.23 1.08 -19.87
C ASP A 169 0.01 1.66 -20.57
N GLU A 170 1.20 1.49 -19.98
CA GLU A 170 2.46 1.97 -20.57
C GLU A 170 2.75 1.31 -21.92
N ILE A 171 2.57 -0.01 -22.02
CA ILE A 171 2.85 -0.76 -23.26
C ILE A 171 1.82 -0.45 -24.34
N GLU A 172 0.53 -0.42 -23.99
CA GLU A 172 -0.51 -0.06 -24.94
C GLU A 172 -0.35 1.38 -25.44
N ALA A 173 -0.02 2.33 -24.56
CA ALA A 173 0.23 3.71 -24.96
C ALA A 173 1.44 3.84 -25.88
N LEU A 174 2.53 3.12 -25.61
CA LEU A 174 3.71 3.08 -26.47
C LEU A 174 3.39 2.48 -27.85
N ALA A 175 2.63 1.39 -27.89
CA ALA A 175 2.21 0.77 -29.14
C ALA A 175 1.35 1.73 -29.99
N ARG A 176 0.34 2.36 -29.37
CA ARG A 176 -0.51 3.36 -30.05
C ARG A 176 0.31 4.53 -30.59
N LYS A 177 1.32 4.99 -29.86
CA LYS A 177 2.23 6.05 -30.32
C LYS A 177 3.02 5.60 -31.56
N GLN A 178 3.61 4.41 -31.53
CA GLN A 178 4.38 3.87 -32.67
C GLN A 178 3.53 3.71 -33.92
N ILE A 179 2.29 3.22 -33.78
CA ILE A 179 1.35 3.06 -34.89
C ILE A 179 1.05 4.41 -35.55
N ARG A 180 0.79 5.45 -34.75
CA ARG A 180 0.55 6.81 -35.27
C ARG A 180 1.76 7.38 -36.02
N THR A 181 2.97 7.17 -35.52
CA THR A 181 4.19 7.68 -36.16
C THR A 181 4.48 6.96 -37.48
N ASN A 182 4.19 5.66 -37.60
CA ASN A 182 4.42 4.92 -38.84
C ASN A 182 3.34 5.15 -39.93
N GLN A 183 2.24 5.82 -39.58
CA GLN A 183 1.16 6.20 -40.51
C GLN A 183 1.30 7.64 -41.06
N GLN A 184 2.26 8.41 -40.54
CA GLN A 184 2.65 9.73 -41.06
C GLN A 184 3.79 9.59 -42.06
#